data_AF-A0A7S1ICA6-F1
#
_entry.id   AF-A0A7S1ICA6-F1
#
_cell.length_a   1.000
_cell.length_b   1.000
_cell.length_c   1.000
_cell.angle_alpha   90.00
_cell.angle_beta   90.00
_cell.angle_gamma   90.00
#
_symmetry.space_group_name_H-M   'P 1'
#
loop_
_entity.id
_entity.type
_entity.pdbx_description
1 polymer ?
#
loop_
_entity_poly.entity_id
_entity_poly.type
_entity_poly.pdbx_seq_one_letter_code
_entity_poly.pdbx_strand_id
1 'polypeptide(L)'
;SFDFANTSLGDEGEESLLLPDRWVAFTLDPDLPGLFGAFYARTAPGPGSTACLRCLTQLAGVRRSVFPSSEAQGAWIRSLLQEAIAVLQNETWRQSSNNCLQTCQMLGRLRKAFPLPMLTASERYKEWVHLTADFTGRCFGSQPVAASGHQFLLLKFWSGLTLSQFHFKGLLDSGMEAYAPGLVRAFIQTRLELAAADPQALAEGLQEQDTLMGLLEPLAVLVRSAHDQVCPWLQATALGLQRQWCAAVQAGSAGRPLAVLDAQLAWLAYVIGSVLGHTPLQSP
;
A
#
# COMPACT_ATOMS: atom_id res chain seq x y z
N SER A 1 6.69 4.20 -39.64
CA SER A 1 7.61 5.00 -38.81
C SER A 1 7.13 4.85 -37.38
N PHE A 2 7.97 4.36 -36.45
CA PHE A 2 7.65 4.37 -35.03
C PHE A 2 8.04 5.75 -34.51
N ASP A 3 7.05 6.54 -34.10
CA ASP A 3 7.30 7.91 -33.65
C ASP A 3 7.56 7.87 -32.13
N PHE A 4 8.84 7.79 -31.78
CA PHE A 4 9.33 7.85 -30.39
C PHE A 4 9.53 9.31 -29.91
N ALA A 5 9.07 10.32 -30.65
CA ALA A 5 9.47 11.72 -30.50
C ALA A 5 8.94 12.45 -29.23
N ASN A 6 8.43 11.75 -28.22
CA ASN A 6 8.04 12.34 -26.94
C ASN A 6 8.66 11.64 -25.72
N THR A 7 9.90 11.15 -25.87
CA THR A 7 10.75 10.73 -24.75
C THR A 7 11.31 11.94 -23.99
N SER A 8 10.47 12.66 -23.24
CA SER A 8 10.94 13.35 -22.05
C SER A 8 10.63 12.45 -20.86
N LEU A 9 11.56 11.55 -20.56
CA LEU A 9 11.60 10.82 -19.30
C LEU A 9 11.89 11.83 -18.19
N GLY A 10 10.81 12.36 -17.60
CA GLY A 10 10.85 13.10 -16.35
C GLY A 10 11.08 12.11 -15.21
N ASP A 11 11.93 12.53 -14.27
CA ASP A 11 12.45 11.77 -13.14
C ASP A 11 11.39 11.50 -12.07
N GLU A 12 10.37 10.71 -12.41
CA GLU A 12 9.54 9.89 -11.52
C GLU A 12 8.93 8.79 -12.39
N GLY A 13 8.92 7.54 -11.94
CA GLY A 13 8.48 6.36 -12.72
C GLY A 13 7.00 6.33 -13.13
N GLU A 14 6.56 7.30 -13.91
CA GLU A 14 5.23 7.47 -14.49
C GLU A 14 5.20 7.00 -15.96
N GLU A 15 5.63 5.77 -16.20
CA GLU A 15 5.51 5.18 -17.53
C GLU A 15 4.09 4.69 -17.77
N SER A 16 3.13 5.58 -17.98
CA SER A 16 1.81 5.16 -18.47
C SER A 16 1.99 4.58 -19.89
N LEU A 17 1.60 3.32 -20.11
CA LEU A 17 1.87 2.57 -21.35
C LEU A 17 1.48 3.38 -22.59
N LEU A 18 2.48 3.80 -23.36
CA LEU A 18 2.29 4.38 -24.69
C LEU A 18 2.26 3.22 -25.68
N LEU A 19 1.06 2.90 -26.16
CA LEU A 19 0.85 1.82 -27.10
C LEU A 19 0.85 2.41 -28.52
N PRO A 20 1.66 1.89 -29.46
CA PRO A 20 1.50 2.21 -30.87
C PRO A 20 0.08 1.86 -31.32
N ASP A 21 -0.53 2.64 -32.22
CA ASP A 21 -1.93 2.45 -32.66
C ASP A 21 -2.23 1.01 -33.13
N ARG A 22 -1.24 0.35 -33.75
CA ARG A 22 -1.35 -1.04 -34.23
C ARG A 22 -1.44 -2.07 -33.11
N TRP A 23 -0.98 -1.73 -31.92
CA TRP A 23 -0.98 -2.61 -30.74
C TRP A 23 -2.25 -2.44 -29.92
N VAL A 24 -2.94 -1.29 -30.03
CA VAL A 24 -4.16 -0.99 -29.27
C VAL A 24 -5.20 -2.11 -29.40
N ALA A 25 -5.48 -2.54 -30.63
CA ALA A 25 -6.46 -3.61 -30.90
C ALA A 25 -6.06 -4.97 -30.27
N PHE A 26 -4.76 -5.25 -30.15
CA PHE A 26 -4.25 -6.46 -29.53
C PHE A 26 -4.22 -6.36 -27.99
N THR A 27 -3.88 -5.18 -27.46
CA THR A 27 -3.73 -4.96 -26.02
C THR A 27 -5.04 -4.69 -25.28
N LEU A 28 -6.08 -4.25 -26.00
CA LEU A 28 -7.42 -4.04 -25.45
C LEU A 28 -8.35 -5.23 -25.67
N ASP A 29 -7.81 -6.40 -25.97
CA ASP A 29 -8.59 -7.64 -25.98
C ASP A 29 -9.19 -7.86 -24.58
N PRO A 30 -10.53 -7.81 -24.41
CA PRO A 30 -11.19 -7.88 -23.10
C PRO A 30 -10.88 -9.17 -22.33
N ASP A 31 -10.45 -10.23 -23.01
CA ASP A 31 -10.11 -11.53 -22.42
C ASP A 31 -8.68 -11.60 -21.90
N LEU A 32 -7.83 -10.61 -22.25
CA LEU A 32 -6.40 -10.64 -21.93
C LEU A 32 -6.10 -10.63 -20.41
N PRO A 33 -6.78 -9.84 -19.55
CA PRO A 33 -6.59 -9.95 -18.11
C PRO A 33 -6.92 -11.37 -17.62
N GLY A 34 -8.07 -11.92 -18.02
CA GLY A 34 -8.51 -13.26 -17.64
C GLY A 34 -7.54 -14.37 -18.08
N LEU A 35 -6.93 -14.23 -19.26
CA LEU A 35 -5.89 -15.15 -19.74
C LEU A 35 -4.68 -15.18 -18.80
N PHE A 36 -4.14 -14.01 -18.42
CA PHE A 36 -3.01 -13.95 -17.49
C PHE A 36 -3.39 -14.40 -16.08
N GLY A 37 -4.63 -14.15 -15.65
CA GLY A 37 -5.20 -14.69 -14.43
C GLY A 37 -5.24 -16.21 -14.39
N ALA A 38 -5.73 -16.84 -15.45
CA ALA A 38 -5.76 -18.30 -15.59
C ALA A 38 -4.34 -18.89 -15.61
N PHE A 39 -3.39 -18.26 -16.30
CA PHE A 39 -1.98 -18.67 -16.26
C PHE A 39 -1.36 -18.51 -14.87
N TYR A 40 -1.66 -17.41 -14.18
CA TYR A 40 -1.23 -17.20 -12.80
C TYR A 40 -1.69 -18.34 -11.90
N ALA A 41 -2.99 -18.65 -11.91
CA ALA A 41 -3.57 -19.71 -11.09
C ALA A 41 -2.94 -21.10 -11.35
N ARG A 42 -2.55 -21.37 -12.60
CA ARG A 42 -1.92 -22.65 -12.99
C ARG A 42 -0.43 -22.75 -12.67
N THR A 43 0.28 -21.63 -12.61
CA THR A 43 1.75 -21.60 -12.50
C THR A 43 2.23 -21.18 -11.12
N ALA A 44 1.32 -20.90 -10.19
CA ALA A 44 1.64 -20.51 -8.83
C ALA A 44 1.80 -21.75 -7.91
N PRO A 45 2.77 -21.73 -6.96
CA PRO A 45 3.86 -20.77 -6.84
C PRO A 45 5.00 -21.10 -7.82
N GLY A 46 5.48 -20.11 -8.59
CA GLY A 46 6.61 -20.31 -9.50
C GLY A 46 6.97 -19.07 -10.33
N PRO A 47 8.11 -19.06 -11.04
CA PRO A 47 8.53 -17.89 -11.84
C PRO A 47 7.49 -17.45 -12.89
N GLY A 48 6.72 -18.39 -13.43
CA GLY A 48 5.62 -18.11 -14.35
C GLY A 48 4.52 -17.25 -13.72
N SER A 49 4.20 -17.47 -12.45
CA SER A 49 3.20 -16.68 -11.72
C SER A 49 3.65 -15.23 -11.51
N THR A 50 4.93 -14.99 -11.19
CA THR A 50 5.49 -13.64 -11.09
C THR A 50 5.44 -12.91 -12.44
N ALA A 51 5.74 -13.60 -13.54
CA ALA A 51 5.64 -13.03 -14.89
C ALA A 51 4.19 -12.67 -15.24
N CYS A 52 3.21 -13.51 -14.89
CA CYS A 52 1.79 -13.20 -15.10
C CYS A 52 1.36 -11.96 -14.31
N LEU A 53 1.78 -11.83 -13.05
CA LEU A 53 1.50 -10.62 -12.24
C LEU A 53 2.14 -9.36 -12.83
N ARG A 54 3.35 -9.47 -13.40
CA ARG A 54 3.97 -8.35 -14.12
C ARG A 54 3.12 -7.94 -15.33
N CYS A 55 2.63 -8.90 -16.11
CA CYS A 55 1.73 -8.62 -17.22
C CYS A 55 0.44 -7.95 -16.74
N LEU A 56 -0.22 -8.48 -15.71
CA LEU A 56 -1.42 -7.86 -15.11
C LEU A 56 -1.14 -6.44 -14.59
N THR A 57 0.04 -6.22 -13.99
CA THR A 57 0.48 -4.87 -13.54
C THR A 57 0.63 -3.91 -14.72
N GLN A 58 1.13 -4.38 -15.87
CA GLN A 58 1.19 -3.56 -17.08
C GLN A 58 -0.22 -3.29 -17.61
N LEU A 59 -1.07 -4.30 -17.73
CA LEU A 59 -2.47 -4.14 -18.16
C LEU A 59 -3.27 -3.18 -17.27
N ALA A 60 -2.99 -3.17 -15.96
CA ALA A 60 -3.56 -2.22 -15.02
C ALA A 60 -3.13 -0.76 -15.25
N GLY A 61 -2.03 -0.54 -15.98
CA GLY A 61 -1.50 0.79 -16.30
C GLY A 61 -1.86 1.33 -17.68
N VAL A 62 -2.79 0.69 -18.40
CA VAL A 62 -3.26 1.18 -19.71
C VAL A 62 -3.97 2.52 -19.54
N ARG A 63 -3.53 3.53 -20.31
CA ARG A 63 -4.09 4.90 -20.24
C ARG A 63 -5.56 4.92 -20.64
N ARG A 64 -6.32 5.79 -19.98
CA ARG A 64 -7.74 6.02 -20.27
C ARG A 64 -8.01 6.44 -21.72
N SER A 65 -7.10 7.19 -22.33
CA SER A 65 -7.22 7.70 -23.70
C SER A 65 -7.19 6.61 -24.77
N VAL A 66 -6.78 5.39 -24.42
CA VAL A 66 -6.64 4.27 -25.36
C VAL A 66 -7.99 3.56 -25.57
N PHE A 67 -8.92 3.67 -24.62
CA PHE A 67 -10.21 2.98 -24.71
C PHE A 67 -11.17 3.68 -25.69
N PRO A 68 -11.83 2.93 -26.58
CA PRO A 68 -12.72 3.50 -27.61
C PRO A 68 -14.03 4.03 -27.04
N SER A 69 -14.45 3.57 -25.85
CA SER A 69 -15.68 3.99 -25.19
C SER A 69 -15.58 3.84 -23.67
N SER A 70 -16.44 4.57 -22.95
CA SER A 70 -16.58 4.41 -21.50
C SER A 70 -17.04 3.01 -21.10
N GLU A 71 -17.80 2.34 -21.96
CA GLU A 71 -18.28 0.98 -21.74
C GLU A 71 -17.12 -0.03 -21.82
N ALA A 72 -16.27 0.08 -22.85
CA ALA A 72 -15.07 -0.73 -23.00
C ALA A 72 -14.10 -0.52 -21.83
N GLN A 73 -13.93 0.74 -21.41
CA GLN A 73 -13.13 1.06 -20.23
C GLN A 73 -13.70 0.42 -18.95
N GLY A 74 -15.02 0.49 -18.76
CA GLY A 74 -15.69 -0.13 -17.61
C GLY A 74 -15.53 -1.65 -17.60
N ALA A 75 -15.67 -2.30 -18.76
CA ALA A 75 -15.46 -3.74 -18.90
C ALA A 75 -14.02 -4.15 -18.56
N TRP A 76 -13.03 -3.38 -19.02
CA TRP A 76 -11.62 -3.59 -18.70
C TRP A 76 -11.35 -3.49 -17.19
N ILE A 77 -11.87 -2.46 -16.54
CA ILE A 77 -11.73 -2.27 -15.08
C ILE A 77 -12.36 -3.44 -14.33
N ARG A 78 -13.55 -3.92 -14.74
CA ARG A 78 -14.19 -5.09 -14.12
C ARG A 78 -13.33 -6.34 -14.24
N SER A 79 -12.79 -6.59 -15.43
CA SER A 79 -11.90 -7.74 -15.70
C SER A 79 -10.62 -7.67 -14.83
N LEU A 80 -9.97 -6.51 -14.78
CA LEU A 80 -8.79 -6.30 -13.92
C LEU A 80 -9.10 -6.47 -12.42
N LEU A 81 -10.21 -5.92 -11.93
CA LEU A 81 -10.63 -6.09 -10.54
C LEU A 81 -10.91 -7.56 -10.22
N GLN A 82 -11.49 -8.29 -11.17
CA GLN A 82 -11.71 -9.72 -11.03
C GLN A 82 -10.41 -10.50 -10.86
N GLU A 83 -9.42 -10.23 -11.70
CA GLU A 83 -8.12 -10.89 -11.58
C GLU A 83 -7.35 -10.46 -10.34
N ALA A 84 -7.44 -9.18 -9.95
CA ALA A 84 -6.86 -8.73 -8.68
C ALA A 84 -7.46 -9.45 -7.48
N ILE A 85 -8.78 -9.65 -7.45
CA ILE A 85 -9.47 -10.42 -6.42
C ILE A 85 -8.99 -11.88 -6.40
N ALA A 86 -8.91 -12.52 -7.58
CA ALA A 86 -8.45 -13.90 -7.69
C ALA A 86 -7.01 -14.08 -7.20
N VAL A 87 -6.12 -13.14 -7.54
CA VAL A 87 -4.73 -13.10 -7.06
C VAL A 87 -4.66 -12.99 -5.53
N LEU A 88 -5.49 -12.13 -4.93
CA LEU A 88 -5.53 -11.93 -3.47
C LEU A 88 -6.03 -13.20 -2.75
N GLN A 89 -7.08 -13.83 -3.28
CA GLN A 89 -7.70 -15.06 -2.73
C GLN A 89 -6.81 -16.31 -2.86
N ASN A 90 -5.96 -16.37 -3.88
CA ASN A 90 -5.09 -17.53 -4.12
C ASN A 90 -3.96 -17.67 -3.07
N GLU A 91 -3.64 -16.60 -2.32
CA GLU A 91 -2.68 -16.58 -1.21
C GLU A 91 -1.23 -17.01 -1.51
N THR A 92 -0.87 -17.31 -2.76
CA THR A 92 0.51 -17.69 -3.15
C THR A 92 1.54 -16.58 -2.95
N TRP A 93 1.11 -15.33 -2.79
CA TRP A 93 1.94 -14.23 -2.34
C TRP A 93 2.59 -14.48 -0.96
N ARG A 94 2.06 -15.38 -0.14
CA ARG A 94 2.67 -15.79 1.15
C ARG A 94 3.92 -16.64 0.98
N GLN A 95 4.01 -17.36 -0.12
CA GLN A 95 5.06 -18.35 -0.37
C GLN A 95 6.20 -17.76 -1.22
N SER A 96 5.99 -16.59 -1.82
CA SER A 96 6.94 -15.94 -2.71
C SER A 96 6.97 -14.43 -2.47
N SER A 97 8.12 -13.93 -2.01
CA SER A 97 8.37 -12.49 -1.84
C SER A 97 8.21 -11.73 -3.16
N ASN A 98 8.61 -12.34 -4.29
CA ASN A 98 8.42 -11.75 -5.61
C ASN A 98 6.93 -11.60 -5.96
N ASN A 99 6.11 -12.62 -5.68
CA ASN A 99 4.66 -12.51 -5.91
C ASN A 99 4.03 -11.47 -5.01
N CYS A 100 4.44 -11.41 -3.73
CA CYS A 100 4.00 -10.34 -2.83
C CYS A 100 4.30 -8.95 -3.42
N LEU A 101 5.51 -8.74 -3.96
CA LEU A 101 5.93 -7.45 -4.52
C LEU A 101 5.11 -7.08 -5.72
N GLN A 102 4.97 -8.02 -6.64
CA GLN A 102 4.21 -7.81 -7.86
C GLN A 102 2.72 -7.58 -7.56
N THR A 103 2.14 -8.25 -6.57
CA THR A 103 0.78 -7.96 -6.11
C THR A 103 0.68 -6.52 -5.57
N CYS A 104 1.62 -6.07 -4.73
CA CYS A 104 1.63 -4.68 -4.24
C CYS A 104 1.72 -3.66 -5.40
N GLN A 105 2.58 -3.92 -6.39
CA GLN A 105 2.74 -3.07 -7.56
C GLN A 105 1.48 -3.02 -8.42
N MET A 106 0.85 -4.18 -8.66
CA MET A 106 -0.41 -4.30 -9.40
C MET A 106 -1.51 -3.46 -8.75
N LEU A 107 -1.70 -3.60 -7.44
CA LEU A 107 -2.70 -2.84 -6.67
C LEU A 107 -2.44 -1.33 -6.74
N GLY A 108 -1.19 -0.92 -6.51
CA GLY A 108 -0.77 0.47 -6.62
C GLY A 108 -1.02 1.05 -8.01
N ARG A 109 -0.70 0.30 -9.05
CA ARG A 109 -0.88 0.69 -10.45
C ARG A 109 -2.35 0.82 -10.83
N LEU A 110 -3.18 -0.16 -10.47
CA LEU A 110 -4.62 -0.17 -10.73
C LEU A 110 -5.29 1.07 -10.10
N ARG A 111 -4.97 1.36 -8.83
CA ARG A 111 -5.46 2.55 -8.13
C ARG A 111 -5.04 3.85 -8.81
N LYS A 112 -3.79 3.95 -9.26
CA LYS A 112 -3.28 5.16 -9.92
C LYS A 112 -3.86 5.37 -11.32
N ALA A 113 -4.03 4.30 -12.08
CA ALA A 113 -4.51 4.37 -13.46
C ALA A 113 -5.98 4.79 -13.57
N PHE A 114 -6.80 4.43 -12.58
CA PHE A 114 -8.24 4.66 -12.60
C PHE A 114 -8.71 5.49 -11.40
N PRO A 115 -9.27 6.69 -11.61
CA PRO A 115 -9.88 7.48 -10.53
C PRO A 115 -10.92 6.70 -9.71
N LEU A 116 -11.00 7.06 -8.42
CA LEU A 116 -11.92 6.44 -7.45
C LEU A 116 -13.36 6.28 -7.95
N PRO A 117 -14.03 7.29 -8.57
CA PRO A 117 -15.40 7.14 -9.05
C PRO A 117 -15.60 5.97 -10.03
N MET A 118 -14.60 5.68 -10.87
CA MET A 118 -14.69 4.59 -11.84
C MET A 118 -14.49 3.24 -11.19
N LEU A 119 -13.61 3.18 -10.17
CA LEU A 119 -13.41 1.97 -9.39
C LEU A 119 -14.68 1.65 -8.60
N THR A 120 -15.26 2.63 -7.89
CA THR A 120 -16.49 2.46 -7.09
C THR A 120 -17.73 2.16 -7.91
N ALA A 121 -17.72 2.46 -9.22
CA ALA A 121 -18.80 2.10 -10.14
C ALA A 121 -18.86 0.58 -10.43
N SER A 122 -17.79 -0.16 -10.14
CA SER A 122 -17.76 -1.62 -10.25
C SER A 122 -18.38 -2.28 -9.02
N GLU A 123 -19.26 -3.25 -9.24
CA GLU A 123 -19.85 -4.07 -8.16
C GLU A 123 -18.80 -4.85 -7.35
N ARG A 124 -17.65 -5.16 -7.97
CA ARG A 124 -16.54 -5.90 -7.33
C ARG A 124 -15.63 -5.02 -6.47
N TYR A 125 -15.81 -3.70 -6.48
CA TYR A 125 -14.93 -2.78 -5.75
C TYR A 125 -14.85 -3.08 -4.26
N LYS A 126 -16.01 -3.30 -3.60
CA LYS A 126 -16.06 -3.53 -2.15
C LYS A 126 -15.32 -4.81 -1.76
N GLU A 127 -15.47 -5.88 -2.54
CA GLU A 127 -14.74 -7.13 -2.35
C GLU A 127 -13.23 -6.92 -2.54
N TRP A 128 -12.84 -6.21 -3.61
CA TRP A 128 -11.43 -5.93 -3.91
C TRP A 128 -10.76 -5.13 -2.78
N VAL A 129 -11.40 -4.07 -2.29
CA VAL A 129 -10.85 -3.25 -1.19
C VAL A 129 -10.76 -4.05 0.10
N HIS A 130 -11.77 -4.86 0.41
CA HIS A 130 -11.76 -5.75 1.59
C HIS A 130 -10.58 -6.72 1.55
N LEU A 131 -10.42 -7.47 0.45
CA LEU A 131 -9.32 -8.41 0.29
C LEU A 131 -7.95 -7.71 0.26
N THR A 132 -7.89 -6.49 -0.27
CA THR A 132 -6.68 -5.67 -0.24
C THR A 132 -6.32 -5.27 1.20
N ALA A 133 -7.31 -4.98 2.06
CA ALA A 133 -7.11 -4.69 3.48
C ALA A 133 -6.57 -5.91 4.23
N ASP A 134 -7.18 -7.08 4.01
CA ASP A 134 -6.73 -8.33 4.61
C ASP A 134 -5.30 -8.70 4.19
N PHE A 135 -5.00 -8.57 2.88
CA PHE A 135 -3.66 -8.73 2.34
C PHE A 135 -2.66 -7.76 3.00
N THR A 136 -3.03 -6.49 3.12
CA THR A 136 -2.18 -5.45 3.71
C THR A 136 -1.86 -5.75 5.16
N GLY A 137 -2.88 -6.07 5.98
CA GLY A 137 -2.68 -6.39 7.39
C GLY A 137 -1.72 -7.57 7.58
N ARG A 138 -1.81 -8.58 6.71
CA ARG A 138 -0.91 -9.74 6.71
C ARG A 138 0.52 -9.37 6.27
N CYS A 139 0.67 -8.51 5.26
CA CYS A 139 1.98 -8.00 4.82
C CYS A 139 2.65 -7.10 5.85
N PHE A 140 1.87 -6.38 6.65
CA PHE A 140 2.39 -5.64 7.79
C PHE A 140 2.85 -6.59 8.90
N GLY A 141 2.13 -7.67 9.19
CA GLY A 141 2.43 -8.59 10.30
C GLY A 141 3.54 -9.64 10.08
N SER A 142 3.98 -9.92 8.85
CA SER A 142 4.97 -10.97 8.57
C SER A 142 6.43 -10.45 8.50
N GLN A 143 7.19 -10.60 9.59
CA GLN A 143 8.69 -10.55 9.73
C GLN A 143 9.46 -9.27 9.31
N PRO A 144 10.63 -8.99 9.92
CA PRO A 144 11.49 -7.86 9.56
C PRO A 144 12.31 -8.21 8.32
N VAL A 145 11.73 -8.07 7.13
CA VAL A 145 12.57 -7.95 5.94
C VAL A 145 12.95 -6.48 5.84
N ALA A 146 14.04 -6.12 6.53
CA ALA A 146 14.92 -5.06 6.08
C ALA A 146 15.02 -5.18 4.54
N ALA A 147 14.58 -4.14 3.82
CA ALA A 147 14.45 -4.05 2.37
C ALA A 147 13.20 -4.66 1.68
N SER A 148 11.99 -4.50 2.23
CA SER A 148 10.75 -4.89 1.54
C SER A 148 9.87 -3.70 1.15
N GLY A 149 10.09 -3.15 -0.05
CA GLY A 149 9.32 -2.02 -0.63
C GLY A 149 7.79 -2.20 -0.67
N HIS A 150 7.29 -3.41 -0.44
CA HIS A 150 5.89 -3.77 -0.26
C HIS A 150 5.15 -2.89 0.75
N GLN A 151 5.70 -2.70 1.95
CA GLN A 151 5.03 -1.95 3.02
C GLN A 151 4.85 -0.48 2.62
N PHE A 152 5.88 0.10 2.00
CA PHE A 152 5.83 1.44 1.43
C PHE A 152 4.82 1.56 0.29
N LEU A 153 4.79 0.59 -0.65
CA LEU A 153 3.82 0.57 -1.73
C LEU A 153 2.38 0.48 -1.21
N LEU A 154 2.15 -0.31 -0.17
CA LEU A 154 0.83 -0.45 0.46
C LEU A 154 0.43 0.81 1.22
N LEU A 155 1.33 1.42 2.00
CA LEU A 155 1.06 2.71 2.64
C LEU A 155 0.75 3.80 1.59
N LYS A 156 1.49 3.85 0.47
CA LYS A 156 1.20 4.74 -0.66
C LYS A 156 -0.11 4.43 -1.37
N PHE A 157 -0.50 3.16 -1.44
CA PHE A 157 -1.80 2.75 -1.96
C PHE A 157 -2.93 3.32 -1.09
N TRP A 158 -2.89 3.04 0.21
CA TRP A 158 -3.94 3.43 1.14
C TRP A 158 -4.02 4.93 1.34
N SER A 159 -2.88 5.62 1.51
CA SER A 159 -2.86 7.09 1.60
C SER A 159 -3.42 7.75 0.34
N GLY A 160 -3.07 7.24 -0.85
CA GLY A 160 -3.63 7.72 -2.11
C GLY A 160 -5.15 7.50 -2.23
N LEU A 161 -5.66 6.39 -1.68
CA LEU A 161 -7.10 6.11 -1.64
C LEU A 161 -7.83 7.06 -0.67
N THR A 162 -7.25 7.30 0.51
CA THR A 162 -7.72 8.29 1.49
C THR A 162 -7.75 9.71 0.91
N LEU A 163 -6.67 10.15 0.25
CA LEU A 163 -6.63 11.47 -0.40
C LEU A 163 -7.67 11.60 -1.51
N SER A 164 -7.90 10.52 -2.26
CA SER A 164 -8.97 10.49 -3.27
C SER A 164 -10.35 10.66 -2.62
N GLN A 165 -10.62 9.98 -1.51
CA GLN A 165 -11.88 10.15 -0.76
C GLN A 165 -12.07 11.59 -0.27
N PHE A 166 -11.02 12.22 0.27
CA PHE A 166 -11.07 13.62 0.69
C PHE A 166 -11.33 14.58 -0.47
N HIS A 167 -10.70 14.34 -1.63
CA HIS A 167 -10.96 15.12 -2.84
C HIS A 167 -12.44 15.06 -3.25
N PHE A 168 -13.08 13.90 -3.12
CA PHE A 168 -14.51 13.74 -3.36
C PHE A 168 -15.39 14.09 -2.15
N LYS A 169 -14.85 14.74 -1.11
CA LYS A 169 -15.57 15.18 0.10
C LYS A 169 -16.43 14.08 0.76
N GLY A 170 -15.98 12.82 0.69
CA GLY A 170 -16.74 11.68 1.22
C GLY A 170 -18.02 11.32 0.44
N LEU A 171 -18.25 11.91 -0.73
CA LEU A 171 -19.40 11.58 -1.59
C LEU A 171 -19.32 10.16 -2.19
N LEU A 172 -18.14 9.54 -2.11
CA LEU A 172 -17.91 8.17 -2.56
C LEU A 172 -17.55 7.29 -1.37
N ASP A 173 -18.27 6.17 -1.24
CA ASP A 173 -17.96 5.12 -0.28
C ASP A 173 -16.70 4.36 -0.73
N SER A 174 -15.55 4.83 -0.26
CA SER A 174 -14.25 4.21 -0.52
C SER A 174 -14.05 2.91 0.27
N GLY A 175 -14.86 2.67 1.31
CA GLY A 175 -14.65 1.62 2.32
C GLY A 175 -13.49 1.87 3.29
N MET A 176 -12.76 2.98 3.15
CA MET A 176 -11.52 3.25 3.89
C MET A 176 -11.71 3.35 5.40
N GLU A 177 -12.81 3.97 5.83
CA GLU A 177 -13.08 4.25 7.25
C GLU A 177 -13.15 2.98 8.10
N ALA A 178 -13.54 1.84 7.49
CA ALA A 178 -13.59 0.55 8.15
C ALA A 178 -12.20 -0.08 8.35
N TYR A 179 -11.26 0.17 7.42
CA TYR A 179 -9.97 -0.54 7.40
C TYR A 179 -8.80 0.30 7.93
N ALA A 180 -8.82 1.61 7.71
CA ALA A 180 -7.72 2.50 8.07
C ALA A 180 -7.29 2.40 9.55
N PRO A 181 -8.20 2.37 10.55
CA PRO A 181 -7.80 2.22 11.94
C PRO A 181 -7.04 0.91 12.21
N GLY A 182 -7.52 -0.20 11.64
CA GLY A 182 -6.91 -1.53 11.80
C GLY A 182 -5.53 -1.63 11.16
N LEU A 183 -5.39 -1.10 9.94
CA LEU A 183 -4.13 -1.10 9.20
C LEU A 183 -3.06 -0.23 9.88
N VAL A 184 -3.44 0.94 10.37
CA VAL A 184 -2.53 1.83 11.11
C VAL A 184 -2.05 1.17 12.41
N ARG A 185 -2.96 0.58 13.18
CA ARG A 185 -2.60 -0.16 14.41
C ARG A 185 -1.68 -1.33 14.11
N ALA A 186 -2.00 -2.14 13.09
CA ALA A 186 -1.17 -3.27 12.68
C ALA A 186 0.25 -2.82 12.30
N PHE A 187 0.38 -1.77 11.48
CA PHE A 187 1.68 -1.26 11.06
C PHE A 187 2.53 -0.74 12.23
N ILE A 188 1.94 0.08 13.10
CA ILE A 188 2.63 0.63 14.27
C ILE A 188 3.02 -0.49 15.23
N GLN A 189 2.12 -1.44 15.49
CA GLN A 189 2.36 -2.53 16.42
C GLN A 189 3.44 -3.48 15.92
N THR A 190 3.46 -3.83 14.64
CA THR A 190 4.57 -4.63 14.10
C THR A 190 5.91 -3.91 14.27
N ARG A 191 5.98 -2.59 14.05
CA ARG A 191 7.23 -1.85 14.30
C ARG A 191 7.67 -1.87 15.76
N LEU A 192 6.73 -1.84 16.71
CA LEU A 192 7.04 -2.00 18.13
C LEU A 192 7.54 -3.41 18.47
N GLU A 193 6.98 -4.45 17.84
CA GLU A 193 7.42 -5.84 17.99
C GLU A 193 8.81 -6.05 17.38
N LEU A 194 9.10 -5.43 16.23
CA LEU A 194 10.43 -5.44 15.63
C LEU A 194 11.46 -4.73 16.51
N ALA A 195 11.10 -3.61 17.13
CA ALA A 195 11.95 -2.92 18.11
C ALA A 195 12.28 -3.81 19.33
N ALA A 196 11.32 -4.63 19.76
CA ALA A 196 11.52 -5.57 20.86
C ALA A 196 12.45 -6.73 20.47
N ALA A 197 12.37 -7.19 19.21
CA ALA A 197 13.24 -8.22 18.69
C ALA A 197 14.67 -7.71 18.48
N ASP A 198 14.81 -6.58 17.79
CA ASP A 198 16.09 -5.96 17.41
C ASP A 198 16.01 -4.41 17.54
N PRO A 199 16.33 -3.86 18.73
CA PRO A 199 16.26 -2.42 18.94
C PRO A 199 17.31 -1.64 18.14
N GLN A 200 18.44 -2.29 17.79
CA GLN A 200 19.52 -1.62 17.05
C GLN A 200 19.14 -1.46 15.58
N ALA A 201 18.57 -2.49 14.95
CA ALA A 201 18.13 -2.40 13.56
C ALA A 201 17.07 -1.30 13.36
N LEU A 202 16.16 -1.11 14.33
CA LEU A 202 15.21 -0.01 14.28
C LEU A 202 15.92 1.34 14.42
N ALA A 203 16.84 1.49 15.38
CA ALA A 203 17.57 2.73 15.58
C ALA A 203 18.38 3.14 14.34
N GLU A 204 19.02 2.19 13.65
CA GLU A 204 19.73 2.40 12.39
C GLU A 204 18.75 2.81 11.27
N GLY A 205 17.62 2.12 11.12
CA GLY A 205 16.59 2.48 10.14
C GLY A 205 15.95 3.86 10.37
N LEU A 206 15.91 4.34 11.61
CA LEU A 206 15.44 5.70 11.94
C LEU A 206 16.43 6.80 11.50
N GLN A 207 17.69 6.47 11.21
CA GLN A 207 18.69 7.44 10.72
C GLN A 207 18.59 7.69 9.22
N GLU A 208 17.98 6.76 8.47
CA GLU A 208 17.71 6.92 7.04
C GLU A 208 16.51 7.87 6.82
N GLN A 209 16.78 9.18 6.84
CA GLN A 209 15.73 10.21 6.79
C GLN A 209 14.81 10.08 5.58
N ASP A 210 15.34 9.82 4.38
CA ASP A 210 14.53 9.72 3.15
C ASP A 210 13.59 8.49 3.20
N THR A 211 14.10 7.34 3.61
CA THR A 211 13.32 6.11 3.79
C THR A 211 12.24 6.30 4.85
N LEU A 212 12.60 6.92 5.97
CA LEU A 212 11.70 7.18 7.09
C LEU A 212 10.58 8.15 6.71
N MET A 213 10.91 9.27 6.07
CA MET A 213 9.93 10.26 5.61
C MET A 213 8.98 9.65 4.58
N GLY A 214 9.51 8.85 3.65
CA GLY A 214 8.70 8.13 2.67
C GLY A 214 7.67 7.16 3.29
N LEU A 215 7.92 6.65 4.50
CA LEU A 215 6.96 5.83 5.25
C LEU A 215 6.01 6.67 6.11
N LEU A 216 6.54 7.67 6.79
CA LEU A 216 5.79 8.49 7.75
C LEU A 216 4.76 9.39 7.09
N GLU A 217 5.03 9.97 5.93
CA GLU A 217 4.10 10.86 5.24
C GLU A 217 2.79 10.12 4.83
N PRO A 218 2.85 8.98 4.11
CA PRO A 218 1.67 8.16 3.86
C PRO A 218 0.96 7.69 5.12
N LEU A 219 1.72 7.29 6.15
CA LEU A 219 1.16 6.84 7.43
C LEU A 219 0.39 7.97 8.13
N ALA A 220 0.92 9.19 8.15
CA ALA A 220 0.30 10.34 8.79
C ALA A 220 -1.04 10.69 8.13
N VAL A 221 -1.16 10.55 6.80
CA VAL A 221 -2.44 10.69 6.09
C VAL A 221 -3.47 9.68 6.62
N LEU A 222 -3.08 8.42 6.80
CA LEU A 222 -3.96 7.38 7.30
C LEU A 222 -4.37 7.62 8.76
N VAL A 223 -3.42 7.99 9.62
CA VAL A 223 -3.70 8.33 11.03
C VAL A 223 -4.72 9.47 11.10
N ARG A 224 -4.55 10.53 10.30
CA ARG A 224 -5.49 11.66 10.25
C ARG A 224 -6.89 11.24 9.80
N SER A 225 -7.00 10.34 8.82
CA SER A 225 -8.31 9.84 8.39
C SER A 225 -9.05 9.02 9.44
N ALA A 226 -8.31 8.43 10.39
CA ALA A 226 -8.85 7.58 11.44
C ALA A 226 -8.63 8.17 12.85
N HIS A 227 -8.54 9.50 12.97
CA HIS A 227 -8.05 10.17 14.18
C HIS A 227 -8.83 9.79 15.45
N ASP A 228 -10.16 9.74 15.38
CA ASP A 228 -11.04 9.41 16.50
C ASP A 228 -10.75 8.03 17.09
N GLN A 229 -10.34 7.07 16.26
CA GLN A 229 -10.11 5.68 16.66
C GLN A 229 -8.63 5.40 16.96
N VAL A 230 -7.72 6.05 16.23
CA VAL A 230 -6.28 5.78 16.32
C VAL A 230 -5.63 6.60 17.42
N CYS A 231 -5.96 7.89 17.55
CA CYS A 231 -5.27 8.78 18.49
C CYS A 231 -5.42 8.35 19.96
N PRO A 232 -6.61 7.97 20.47
CA PRO A 232 -6.74 7.50 21.85
C PRO A 232 -5.92 6.24 22.13
N TRP A 233 -5.90 5.30 21.17
CA TRP A 233 -5.09 4.09 21.26
C TRP A 233 -3.58 4.43 21.25
N LEU A 234 -3.14 5.30 20.33
CA LEU A 234 -1.75 5.71 20.20
C LEU A 234 -1.26 6.40 21.49
N GLN A 235 -2.09 7.27 22.07
CA GLN A 235 -1.81 7.93 23.34
C GLN A 235 -1.70 6.93 24.50
N ALA A 236 -2.63 5.98 24.59
CA ALA A 236 -2.59 4.95 25.64
C ALA A 236 -1.32 4.08 25.54
N THR A 237 -0.94 3.67 24.32
CA THR A 237 0.27 2.90 24.05
C THR A 237 1.54 3.70 24.43
N ALA A 238 1.63 4.95 24.00
CA ALA A 238 2.78 5.81 24.30
C ALA A 238 2.94 6.06 25.81
N LEU A 239 1.84 6.38 26.51
CA LEU A 239 1.85 6.57 27.97
C LEU A 239 2.19 5.27 28.72
N GLY A 240 1.72 4.12 28.22
CA GLY A 240 2.05 2.80 28.77
C GLY A 240 3.56 2.53 28.72
N LEU A 241 4.17 2.72 27.56
CA LEU A 241 5.61 2.53 27.36
C LEU A 241 6.44 3.55 28.16
N GLN A 242 5.99 4.80 28.24
CA GLN A 242 6.65 5.83 29.05
C GLN A 242 6.71 5.44 30.53
N ARG A 243 5.60 4.91 31.09
CA ARG A 243 5.58 4.45 32.49
C ARG A 243 6.53 3.29 32.73
N GLN A 244 6.59 2.32 31.80
CA GLN A 244 7.52 1.20 31.88
C GLN A 244 8.97 1.68 31.84
N TRP A 245 9.27 2.65 30.97
CA TRP A 245 10.59 3.27 30.87
C TRP A 245 10.99 3.98 32.17
N CYS A 246 10.11 4.83 32.73
CA CYS A 246 10.36 5.51 33.99
C CYS A 246 10.64 4.52 35.14
N ALA A 247 9.87 3.44 35.23
CA ALA A 247 10.07 2.41 36.24
C ALA A 247 11.40 1.65 36.04
N ALA A 248 11.76 1.33 34.79
CA ALA A 248 13.02 0.67 34.47
C ALA A 248 14.23 1.54 34.86
N VAL A 249 14.18 2.84 34.57
CA VAL A 249 15.22 3.81 34.93
C VAL A 249 15.34 3.95 36.45
N GLN A 250 14.23 4.07 37.17
CA GLN A 250 14.22 4.16 38.64
C GLN A 250 14.76 2.88 39.31
N ALA A 251 14.51 1.71 38.70
CA ALA A 251 15.03 0.43 39.16
C ALA A 251 16.51 0.19 38.82
N GLY A 252 17.17 1.13 38.13
CA GLY A 252 18.57 0.97 37.68
C GLY A 252 18.73 -0.11 36.60
N SER A 253 17.68 -0.39 35.83
CA SER A 253 17.73 -1.35 34.72
C SER A 253 18.68 -0.85 33.65
N ALA A 254 19.62 -1.70 33.21
CA ALA A 254 20.60 -1.39 32.18
C ALA A 254 20.61 -2.45 31.08
N GLY A 255 21.11 -2.07 29.90
CA GLY A 255 21.28 -2.97 28.76
C GLY A 255 20.01 -3.13 27.92
N ARG A 256 19.76 -4.37 27.46
CA ARG A 256 18.74 -4.67 26.45
C ARG A 256 17.31 -4.22 26.80
N PRO A 257 16.79 -4.39 28.05
CA PRO A 257 15.43 -3.99 28.37
C PRO A 257 15.17 -2.49 28.21
N LEU A 258 16.16 -1.66 28.57
CA LEU A 258 16.06 -0.21 28.41
C LEU A 258 16.17 0.19 26.94
N ALA A 259 17.12 -0.41 26.20
CA ALA A 259 17.28 -0.17 24.76
C ALA A 259 16.03 -0.50 23.93
N VAL A 260 15.28 -1.55 24.32
CA VAL A 260 13.98 -1.87 23.68
C VAL A 260 12.97 -0.76 23.90
N LEU A 261 12.83 -0.28 25.15
CA LEU A 261 11.90 0.80 25.47
C LEU A 261 12.31 2.11 24.79
N ASP A 262 13.60 2.41 24.72
CA ASP A 262 14.14 3.57 23.99
C ASP A 262 13.77 3.51 22.51
N ALA A 263 14.01 2.38 21.84
CA ALA A 263 13.70 2.20 20.42
C ALA A 263 12.19 2.28 20.14
N GLN A 264 11.35 1.68 20.99
CA GLN A 264 9.89 1.74 20.89
C GLN A 264 9.35 3.16 21.06
N LEU A 265 9.83 3.88 22.08
CA LEU A 265 9.46 5.28 22.31
C LEU A 265 9.94 6.20 21.19
N ALA A 266 11.15 5.98 20.66
CA ALA A 266 11.67 6.73 19.52
C ALA A 266 10.77 6.56 18.29
N TRP A 267 10.37 5.33 17.96
CA TRP A 267 9.42 5.09 16.85
C TRP A 267 8.09 5.81 17.06
N LEU A 268 7.49 5.74 18.24
CA LEU A 268 6.24 6.44 18.52
C LEU A 268 6.40 7.96 18.44
N ALA A 269 7.54 8.51 18.88
CA ALA A 269 7.83 9.93 18.77
C ALA A 269 7.88 10.36 17.30
N TYR A 270 8.50 9.58 16.40
CA TYR A 270 8.49 9.84 14.96
C TYR A 270 7.09 9.77 14.36
N VAL A 271 6.29 8.76 14.73
CA VAL A 271 4.90 8.64 14.26
C VAL A 271 4.06 9.83 14.71
N ILE A 272 4.07 10.17 16.01
CA ILE A 272 3.32 11.30 16.56
C ILE A 272 3.83 12.62 15.94
N GLY A 273 5.14 12.79 15.84
CA GLY A 273 5.77 13.95 15.22
C GLY A 273 5.34 14.13 13.76
N SER A 274 5.24 13.05 12.98
CA SER A 274 4.79 13.11 11.59
C SER A 274 3.32 13.54 11.43
N VAL A 275 2.48 13.14 12.39
CA VAL A 275 1.05 13.48 12.43
C VAL A 275 0.85 14.95 12.79
N LEU A 276 1.64 15.47 13.73
CA LEU A 276 1.60 16.86 14.19
C LEU A 276 2.31 17.84 13.24
N GLY A 277 3.43 17.42 12.64
CA GLY A 277 4.29 18.26 11.81
C GLY A 277 3.75 18.51 10.40
N HIS A 278 2.88 17.64 9.90
CA HIS A 278 2.14 17.91 8.67
C HIS A 278 0.94 18.83 9.01
N THR A 279 1.04 20.09 8.58
CA THR A 279 -0.08 21.04 8.56
C THR A 279 -1.38 20.38 8.06
N PRO A 280 -2.53 20.70 8.67
CA PRO A 280 -3.77 19.97 8.45
C PRO A 280 -4.15 19.99 6.97
N LEU A 281 -4.50 18.82 6.43
CA LEU A 281 -5.39 18.74 5.27
C LEU A 281 -6.65 19.50 5.69
N GLN A 282 -6.88 20.66 5.07
CA GLN A 282 -8.03 21.52 5.35
C GLN A 282 -9.28 20.65 5.41
N SER A 283 -9.87 20.56 6.59
CA SER A 283 -11.21 20.04 6.79
C SER A 283 -12.20 20.98 6.07
N PRO A 284 -13.33 20.46 5.54
CA PRO A 284 -14.28 21.24 4.75
C PRO A 284 -14.86 22.46 5.47
#